data_AF-A0A7C6A9R1-F1
#
_entry.id   AF-A0A7C6A9R1-F1
#
_cell.length_a   1.000
_cell.length_b   1.000
_cell.length_c   1.000
_cell.angle_alpha   90.00
_cell.angle_beta   90.00
_cell.angle_gamma   90.00
#
_symmetry.space_group_name_H-M   'P 1'
#
loop_
_entity.id
_entity.type
_entity.pdbx_description
1 polymer ?
#
loop_
_entity_poly.entity_id
_entity_poly.type
_entity_poly.pdbx_seq_one_letter_code
_entity_poly.pdbx_strand_id
1 'polypeptide(L)'
;MAWRELEEQIIHDRVVAALKKTMFNFPNDKYPNLKTHTNHPIKTHAVSDHMGGQFYPDLVVLDSRTEKVISVIEVETINTINEAEAKQWLKFASLGEKFYLFFPRGLASKVKEFCQNISNAHCYEYWKEDNTYRVEHIKF
;
A
#
# COMPACT_ATOMS: atom_id res chain seq x y z
N MET A 1 6.08 -7.57 13.07
CA MET A 1 6.03 -6.11 12.87
C MET A 1 7.43 -5.61 13.07
N ALA A 2 8.09 -5.17 12.00
CA ALA A 2 9.38 -4.49 12.14
C ALA A 2 9.14 -3.20 12.93
N TRP A 3 9.98 -2.94 13.94
CA TRP A 3 9.98 -1.66 14.63
C TRP A 3 10.51 -0.61 13.65
N ARG A 4 9.66 0.33 13.23
CA ARG A 4 10.12 1.53 12.53
C ARG A 4 10.68 2.51 13.55
N GLU A 5 11.79 3.16 13.21
CA GLU A 5 12.22 4.33 13.97
C GLU A 5 11.13 5.41 13.93
N LEU A 6 11.06 6.26 14.97
CA LEU A 6 9.97 7.24 15.12
C LEU A 6 9.81 8.13 13.88
N GLU A 7 10.91 8.55 13.27
CA GLU A 7 10.90 9.39 12.06
C GLU A 7 10.30 8.66 10.86
N GLU A 8 10.66 7.41 10.63
CA GLU A 8 10.09 6.59 9.57
C GLU A 8 8.61 6.33 9.81
N GLN A 9 8.20 6.10 11.07
CA GLN A 9 6.80 5.96 11.40
C GLN A 9 6.02 7.24 11.05
N ILE A 10 6.55 8.41 11.39
CA ILE A 10 5.92 9.69 11.04
C ILE A 10 5.82 9.88 9.51
N ILE A 11 6.86 9.51 8.76
CA ILE A 11 6.86 9.61 7.30
C ILE A 11 5.81 8.68 6.70
N HIS A 12 5.82 7.41 7.12
CA HIS A 12 4.86 6.39 6.72
C HIS A 12 3.42 6.88 6.89
N ASP A 13 3.07 7.36 8.08
CA ASP A 13 1.70 7.76 8.42
C ASP A 13 1.24 8.94 7.57
N ARG A 14 2.15 9.88 7.32
CA ARG A 14 1.89 11.04 6.47
C ARG A 14 1.66 10.63 5.01
N VAL A 15 2.42 9.67 4.50
CA VAL A 15 2.25 9.14 3.14
C VAL A 15 0.92 8.39 3.04
N VAL A 16 0.61 7.48 3.97
CA VAL A 16 -0.68 6.76 4.01
C VAL A 16 -1.86 7.76 4.03
N ALA A 17 -1.79 8.78 4.89
CA ALA A 17 -2.82 9.81 4.97
C ALA A 17 -2.93 10.64 3.68
N ALA A 18 -1.80 10.95 3.03
CA ALA A 18 -1.80 11.67 1.75
C ALA A 18 -2.44 10.82 0.65
N LEU A 19 -2.03 9.56 0.49
CA LEU A 19 -2.55 8.63 -0.52
C LEU A 19 -4.05 8.40 -0.37
N LYS A 20 -4.54 8.23 0.87
CA LYS A 20 -5.98 8.15 1.15
C LYS A 20 -6.73 9.39 0.67
N LYS A 21 -6.17 10.59 0.86
CA LYS A 21 -6.82 11.85 0.48
C LYS A 21 -6.76 12.14 -1.02
N THR A 22 -5.74 11.65 -1.72
CA THR A 22 -5.49 12.01 -3.12
C THR A 22 -5.87 10.90 -4.10
N MET A 23 -5.34 9.69 -3.93
CA MET A 23 -5.48 8.59 -4.89
C MET A 23 -6.58 7.60 -4.51
N PHE A 24 -6.79 7.39 -3.22
CA PHE A 24 -7.72 6.40 -2.69
C PHE A 24 -8.83 7.07 -1.87
N ASN A 25 -9.27 8.25 -2.29
CA ASN A 25 -10.36 8.99 -1.64
C ASN A 25 -11.71 8.39 -2.08
N PHE A 26 -12.03 7.21 -1.56
CA PHE A 26 -13.28 6.50 -1.85
C PHE A 26 -14.14 6.37 -0.59
N PRO A 27 -15.47 6.56 -0.69
CA PRO A 27 -16.21 6.84 -1.93
C PRO A 27 -16.01 8.26 -2.47
N ASN A 28 -16.24 8.44 -3.77
CA ASN A 28 -16.33 9.76 -4.42
C ASN A 28 -17.33 9.73 -5.58
N ASP A 29 -17.60 10.90 -6.19
CA ASP A 29 -18.61 11.05 -7.26
C ASP A 29 -18.43 10.07 -8.43
N LYS A 30 -17.18 9.76 -8.78
CA LYS A 30 -16.86 8.84 -9.89
C LYS A 30 -16.99 7.37 -9.48
N TYR A 31 -16.72 7.05 -8.22
CA TYR A 31 -16.70 5.70 -7.68
C TYR A 31 -17.48 5.64 -6.36
N PRO A 32 -18.82 5.77 -6.39
CA PRO A 32 -19.63 5.86 -5.18
C PRO A 32 -19.71 4.55 -4.40
N ASN A 33 -19.45 3.42 -5.06
CA ASN A 33 -19.52 2.08 -4.46
C ASN A 33 -18.15 1.54 -4.03
N LEU A 34 -17.08 2.33 -4.15
CA LEU A 34 -15.78 1.96 -3.58
C LEU A 34 -15.64 2.57 -2.19
N LYS A 35 -14.95 1.86 -1.30
CA LYS A 35 -14.67 2.34 0.06
C LYS A 35 -13.23 2.05 0.43
N THR A 36 -12.53 3.06 0.98
CA THR A 36 -11.15 2.92 1.45
C THR A 36 -11.09 2.79 2.96
N HIS A 37 -10.51 1.69 3.43
CA HIS A 37 -10.15 1.45 4.82
C HIS A 37 -8.67 1.71 5.06
N THR A 38 -8.31 2.02 6.30
CA THR A 38 -6.92 2.29 6.73
C THR A 38 -6.61 1.47 7.96
N ASN A 39 -5.48 0.76 7.96
CA ASN A 39 -5.01 -0.03 9.11
C ASN A 39 -3.88 0.63 9.90
N HIS A 40 -3.61 1.91 9.61
CA HIS A 40 -2.59 2.71 10.26
C HIS A 40 -3.17 4.01 10.87
N PRO A 41 -2.82 4.38 12.12
CA PRO A 41 -1.98 3.65 13.10
C PRO A 41 -2.71 2.51 13.79
N ILE A 42 -4.00 2.39 13.57
CA ILE A 42 -4.86 1.40 14.21
C ILE A 42 -5.38 0.45 13.14
N LYS A 43 -5.22 -0.85 13.39
CA LYS A 43 -5.78 -1.92 12.56
C LYS A 43 -7.29 -1.92 12.68
N THR A 44 -8.01 -1.62 11.60
CA THR A 44 -9.47 -1.51 11.60
C THR A 44 -10.18 -2.46 10.65
N HIS A 45 -9.49 -2.98 9.63
CA HIS A 45 -10.08 -3.80 8.59
C HIS A 45 -9.11 -4.90 8.14
N ALA A 46 -9.34 -6.11 8.66
CA ALA A 46 -8.60 -7.30 8.25
C ALA A 46 -9.05 -7.75 6.85
N VAL A 47 -8.10 -8.19 6.04
CA VAL A 47 -8.37 -8.91 4.79
C VAL A 47 -7.98 -10.37 5.00
N SER A 48 -8.90 -11.28 4.71
CA SER A 48 -8.67 -12.72 4.87
C SER A 48 -8.16 -13.33 3.56
N ASP A 49 -7.18 -14.22 3.63
CA ASP A 49 -6.88 -15.13 2.53
C ASP A 49 -7.85 -16.34 2.52
N HIS A 50 -7.71 -17.19 1.50
CA HIS A 50 -8.49 -18.41 1.34
C HIS A 50 -8.17 -19.50 2.39
N MET A 51 -7.08 -19.34 3.14
CA MET A 51 -6.65 -20.23 4.22
C MET A 51 -7.10 -19.74 5.61
N GLY A 52 -7.81 -18.61 5.69
CA GLY A 52 -8.28 -18.01 6.94
C GLY A 52 -7.25 -17.13 7.66
N GLY A 53 -6.10 -16.85 7.03
CA GLY A 53 -5.11 -15.90 7.53
C GLY A 53 -5.63 -14.47 7.46
N GLN A 54 -5.46 -13.71 8.54
CA GLN A 54 -5.86 -12.29 8.60
C GLN A 54 -4.68 -11.36 8.38
N PHE A 55 -4.85 -10.42 7.46
CA PHE A 55 -3.84 -9.47 7.04
C PHE A 55 -4.34 -8.04 7.20
N TYR A 56 -3.42 -7.12 7.45
CA TYR A 56 -3.76 -5.72 7.70
C TYR A 56 -2.91 -4.80 6.83
N PRO A 57 -3.20 -4.72 5.52
CA PRO A 57 -2.53 -3.79 4.63
C PRO A 57 -2.75 -2.33 5.01
N ASP A 58 -1.87 -1.41 4.65
CA ASP A 58 -1.97 0.00 5.07
C ASP A 58 -3.29 0.64 4.63
N LEU A 59 -3.66 0.45 3.36
CA LEU A 59 -4.99 0.78 2.83
C LEU A 59 -5.60 -0.41 2.09
N VAL A 60 -6.92 -0.52 2.20
CA VAL A 60 -7.72 -1.52 1.49
C VAL A 60 -8.88 -0.82 0.81
N VAL A 61 -9.03 -1.04 -0.49
CA VAL A 61 -10.19 -0.56 -1.25
C VAL A 61 -11.09 -1.75 -1.58
N LEU A 62 -12.36 -1.64 -1.23
CA LEU A 62 -13.37 -2.66 -1.46
C LEU A 62 -14.59 -2.12 -2.20
N ASP A 63 -15.28 -2.99 -2.94
CA ASP A 63 -16.62 -2.67 -3.47
C ASP A 63 -17.65 -2.90 -2.36
N SER A 64 -18.26 -1.83 -1.88
CA SER A 64 -19.17 -1.82 -0.72
C SER A 64 -20.47 -2.57 -0.96
N ARG A 65 -20.76 -3.02 -2.18
CA ARG A 65 -21.95 -3.83 -2.50
C ARG A 65 -21.68 -5.33 -2.38
N THR A 66 -20.41 -5.73 -2.51
CA THR A 66 -20.01 -7.15 -2.57
C THR A 66 -18.99 -7.53 -1.51
N GLU A 67 -18.42 -6.55 -0.80
CA GLU A 67 -17.28 -6.71 0.12
C GLU A 67 -16.03 -7.29 -0.56
N LYS A 68 -15.99 -7.29 -1.91
CA LYS A 68 -14.84 -7.76 -2.66
C LYS A 68 -13.68 -6.77 -2.53
N VAL A 69 -12.49 -7.28 -2.21
CA VAL A 69 -11.26 -6.50 -2.18
C VAL A 69 -10.81 -6.18 -3.61
N ILE A 70 -10.84 -4.90 -3.95
CA ILE A 70 -10.46 -4.37 -5.27
C ILE A 70 -8.98 -4.03 -5.30
N SER A 71 -8.47 -3.39 -4.25
CA SER A 71 -7.07 -2.98 -4.20
C SER A 71 -6.50 -3.08 -2.79
N VAL A 72 -5.26 -3.53 -2.72
CA VAL A 72 -4.44 -3.58 -1.52
C VAL A 72 -3.26 -2.64 -1.73
N ILE A 73 -2.96 -1.82 -0.73
CA ILE A 73 -1.96 -0.77 -0.84
C ILE A 73 -1.01 -0.84 0.36
N GLU A 74 0.28 -0.88 0.07
CA GLU A 74 1.38 -0.80 1.04
C GLU A 74 2.24 0.43 0.83
N VAL A 75 2.70 0.98 1.95
CA VAL A 75 3.65 2.08 2.00
C VAL A 75 4.91 1.63 2.73
N GLU A 76 6.02 1.71 2.01
CA GLU A 76 7.33 1.39 2.55
C GLU A 76 8.12 2.68 2.85
N THR A 77 9.06 2.57 3.78
CA THR A 77 10.10 3.57 4.04
C THR A 77 11.47 2.98 3.71
N ILE A 78 12.53 3.78 3.82
CA ILE A 78 13.86 3.38 3.34
C ILE A 78 14.37 2.09 4.00
N ASN A 79 14.09 1.90 5.29
CA ASN A 79 14.54 0.72 6.03
C ASN A 79 13.60 -0.50 5.90
N THR A 80 12.37 -0.30 5.43
CA THR A 80 11.42 -1.41 5.27
C THR A 80 11.48 -2.05 3.87
N ILE A 81 12.24 -1.47 2.92
CA ILE A 81 12.60 -2.17 1.68
C ILE A 81 13.65 -3.25 1.95
N ASN A 82 13.19 -4.46 2.26
CA ASN A 82 14.02 -5.64 2.55
C ASN A 82 13.29 -6.95 2.19
N GLU A 83 14.00 -8.09 2.28
CA GLU A 83 13.48 -9.41 1.91
C GLU A 83 12.30 -9.89 2.77
N ALA A 84 12.23 -9.47 4.04
CA ALA A 84 11.14 -9.88 4.93
C ALA A 84 9.83 -9.22 4.49
N GLU A 85 9.87 -7.92 4.20
CA GLU A 85 8.72 -7.18 3.66
C GLU A 85 8.38 -7.65 2.23
N ALA A 86 9.37 -7.97 1.39
CA ALA A 86 9.11 -8.56 0.08
C ALA A 86 8.26 -9.85 0.13
N LYS A 87 8.48 -10.72 1.13
CA LYS A 87 7.64 -11.90 1.37
C LYS A 87 6.21 -11.52 1.78
N GLN A 88 6.04 -10.41 2.49
CA GLN A 88 4.73 -9.88 2.85
C GLN A 88 4.01 -9.28 1.64
N TRP A 89 4.71 -8.55 0.78
CA TRP A 89 4.15 -8.00 -0.47
C TRP A 89 3.57 -9.10 -1.35
N LEU A 90 4.27 -10.24 -1.48
CA LEU A 90 3.76 -11.38 -2.24
C LEU A 90 2.42 -11.90 -1.69
N LYS A 91 2.29 -11.96 -0.36
CA LYS A 91 1.02 -12.36 0.29
C LYS A 91 -0.07 -11.33 0.00
N PHE A 92 0.23 -10.05 0.19
CA PHE A 92 -0.73 -8.96 -0.01
C PHE A 92 -1.19 -8.84 -1.45
N ALA A 93 -0.30 -9.13 -2.40
CA ALA A 93 -0.65 -9.17 -3.81
C ALA A 93 -1.66 -10.27 -4.17
N SER A 94 -1.78 -11.32 -3.36
CA SER A 94 -2.79 -12.37 -3.54
C SER A 94 -4.17 -12.03 -2.94
N LEU A 95 -4.29 -10.95 -2.16
CA LEU A 95 -5.50 -10.63 -1.40
C LEU A 95 -6.54 -9.82 -2.19
N GLY A 96 -6.15 -9.22 -3.32
CA GLY A 96 -7.01 -8.36 -4.12
C GLY A 96 -6.65 -8.39 -5.60
N GLU A 97 -7.46 -7.72 -6.42
CA GLU A 97 -7.20 -7.66 -7.87
C GLU A 97 -5.91 -6.88 -8.19
N LYS A 98 -5.66 -5.79 -7.46
CA LYS A 98 -4.52 -4.90 -7.65
C LYS A 98 -3.72 -4.74 -6.38
N PHE A 99 -2.41 -4.82 -6.50
CA PHE A 99 -1.47 -4.51 -5.42
C PHE A 99 -0.73 -3.23 -5.74
N TYR A 100 -0.79 -2.24 -4.87
CA TYR A 100 -0.05 -0.99 -5.00
C TYR A 100 1.06 -0.96 -3.97
N LEU A 101 2.29 -0.72 -4.43
CA LEU A 101 3.45 -0.57 -3.57
C LEU A 101 4.02 0.83 -3.74
N PHE A 102 3.99 1.62 -2.67
CA PHE A 102 4.57 2.96 -2.62
C PHE A 102 5.88 2.93 -1.83
N PHE A 103 6.96 3.45 -2.41
CA PHE A 103 8.28 3.43 -1.79
C PHE A 103 9.06 4.73 -2.06
N PRO A 104 10.08 5.09 -1.26
CA PRO A 104 10.85 6.31 -1.47
C PRO A 104 11.54 6.36 -2.84
N ARG A 105 11.58 7.55 -3.43
CA ARG A 105 12.28 7.81 -4.69
C ARG A 105 13.76 7.37 -4.64
N GLY A 106 14.24 6.76 -5.73
CA GLY A 106 15.61 6.29 -5.88
C GLY A 106 15.81 4.82 -5.50
N LEU A 107 14.75 4.11 -5.08
CA LEU A 107 14.80 2.70 -4.69
C LEU A 107 14.22 1.75 -5.76
N ALA A 108 13.84 2.25 -6.93
CA ALA A 108 13.24 1.46 -8.01
C ALA A 108 14.03 0.20 -8.37
N SER A 109 15.37 0.26 -8.46
CA SER A 109 16.18 -0.91 -8.79
C SER A 109 16.06 -2.03 -7.75
N LYS A 110 16.11 -1.67 -6.46
CA LYS A 110 16.00 -2.62 -5.35
C LYS A 110 14.60 -3.21 -5.25
N VAL A 111 13.57 -2.38 -5.42
CA VAL A 111 12.17 -2.85 -5.42
C VAL A 111 11.90 -3.77 -6.61
N LYS A 112 12.44 -3.44 -7.79
CA LYS A 112 12.32 -4.28 -8.98
C LYS A 112 12.83 -5.71 -8.76
N GLU A 113 13.95 -5.87 -8.05
CA GLU A 113 14.48 -7.20 -7.70
C GLU A 113 13.51 -8.02 -6.85
N PHE A 114 12.81 -7.39 -5.91
CA PHE A 114 11.85 -8.05 -5.04
C PHE A 114 10.48 -8.30 -5.69
N CYS A 115 10.06 -7.45 -6.63
CA CYS A 115 8.75 -7.54 -7.28
C CYS A 115 8.70 -8.45 -8.52
N GLN A 116 9.79 -9.13 -8.89
CA GLN A 116 9.85 -9.97 -10.10
C GLN A 116 8.73 -11.01 -10.21
N ASN A 117 8.24 -11.51 -9.06
CA ASN A 117 7.21 -12.54 -8.99
C ASN A 117 5.79 -11.99 -8.69
N ILE A 118 5.59 -10.68 -8.73
CA ILE A 118 4.32 -10.03 -8.39
C ILE A 118 3.74 -9.35 -9.65
N SER A 119 2.95 -10.10 -10.42
CA SER A 119 2.46 -9.66 -11.73
C SER A 119 1.39 -8.56 -11.70
N ASN A 120 0.66 -8.43 -10.59
CA ASN A 120 -0.37 -7.40 -10.40
C ASN A 120 0.13 -6.21 -9.56
N ALA A 121 1.46 -6.06 -9.40
CA ALA A 121 2.06 -4.94 -8.69
C ALA A 121 2.02 -3.66 -9.54
N HIS A 122 1.52 -2.59 -8.92
CA HIS A 122 1.57 -1.22 -9.41
C HIS A 122 2.50 -0.43 -8.50
N CYS A 123 3.71 -0.15 -8.99
CA CYS A 123 4.81 0.34 -8.17
C CYS A 123 4.97 1.85 -8.33
N TYR A 124 5.03 2.58 -7.24
CA TYR A 124 5.14 4.05 -7.24
C TYR A 124 6.29 4.52 -6.37
N GLU A 125 7.15 5.35 -6.93
CA GLU A 125 8.08 6.15 -6.12
C GLU A 125 7.34 7.33 -5.52
N TYR A 126 7.63 7.66 -4.27
CA TYR A 126 7.17 8.89 -3.62
C TYR A 126 8.34 9.75 -3.15
N TRP A 127 8.13 11.06 -3.15
CA TRP A 127 9.03 12.03 -2.52
C TRP A 127 8.22 13.19 -1.97
N LYS A 128 8.82 13.92 -1.03
CA LYS A 128 8.24 15.16 -0.52
C LYS A 128 8.75 16.33 -1.36
N GLU A 129 7.82 17.11 -1.90
CA GLU A 129 8.09 18.37 -2.60
C GLU A 129 7.28 19.46 -1.88
N ASP A 130 7.99 20.47 -1.39
CA ASP A 130 7.47 21.48 -0.46
C ASP A 130 6.78 20.86 0.75
N ASN A 131 5.44 20.92 0.78
CA ASN A 131 4.62 20.35 1.84
C ASN A 131 3.65 19.26 1.33
N THR A 132 3.92 18.69 0.16
CA THR A 132 3.09 17.66 -0.47
C THR A 132 3.91 16.43 -0.81
N TYR A 133 3.28 15.25 -0.76
CA TYR A 133 3.86 14.04 -1.29
C TYR A 133 3.48 13.90 -2.76
N ARG A 134 4.50 13.80 -3.61
CA ARG A 134 4.39 13.47 -5.02
C ARG A 134 4.59 11.97 -5.19
N VAL A 135 3.97 11.41 -6.22
CA VAL A 135 4.15 10.02 -6.60
C VAL A 135 4.33 9.88 -8.10
N GLU A 136 5.13 8.91 -8.52
CA GLU A 136 5.38 8.59 -9.92
C GLU A 136 5.31 7.08 -10.12
N HIS A 137 4.55 6.63 -11.13
CA HIS A 137 4.42 5.21 -11.44
C HIS A 137 5.67 4.70 -12.14
N ILE A 138 6.27 3.64 -11.59
CA ILE A 138 7.43 2.98 -12.15
C ILE A 138 6.99 1.70 -12.85
N LYS A 139 7.38 1.56 -14.11
CA LYS A 139 7.19 0.33 -14.88
C LYS A 139 8.47 -0.49 -14.80
N PHE A 140 8.35 -1.73 -14.34
CA PHE A 140 9.46 -2.69 -14.26
C PHE A 140 9.55 -3.57 -15.49
#